data_AF-A0A6A3TPJ1-F1
#
_entry.id   AF-A0A6A3TPJ1-F1
#
_cell.length_a   1.000
_cell.length_b   1.000
_cell.length_c   1.000
_cell.angle_alpha   90.00
_cell.angle_beta   90.00
_cell.angle_gamma   90.00
#
_symmetry.space_group_name_H-M   'P 1'
#
loop_
_entity.id
_entity.type
_entity.pdbx_description
1 polymer ?
#
loop_
_entity_poly.entity_id
_entity_poly.type
_entity_poly.pdbx_seq_one_letter_code
_entity_poly.pdbx_strand_id
1 'polypeptide(L)'
;MANNVYNISLLTPAQTQQMRSDAAECVDLTHKCQLDNANLSICSDAQGCWKQKLIAPFEAAQRNRYDIRQPCHSDFPLCNNFSDIHAYLDSPRVREMLLVDSELGPWLEINKDVFETFVTDGDWSMSYDTYIADLLNDGLRVLIYAGDADLMCNWIGNRAWTELYHQEPQMHHTFSPGTTTRNHHTLTTCGMIDEPLDASRPTTDEEM
;
A
#
# COMPACT_ATOMS: atom_id res chain seq x y z
N MET A 1 -1.24 10.37 5.33
CA MET A 1 0.15 10.68 4.91
C MET A 1 0.40 12.13 4.53
N ALA A 2 -0.63 12.94 4.20
CA ALA A 2 -0.46 14.39 4.00
C ALA A 2 0.22 15.05 5.21
N ASN A 3 -0.17 14.62 6.42
CA ASN A 3 0.57 14.82 7.65
C ASN A 3 1.45 13.59 7.90
N ASN A 4 2.73 13.81 8.20
CA ASN A 4 3.71 12.75 8.47
C ASN A 4 4.76 13.23 9.48
N VAL A 5 5.38 12.28 10.17
CA VAL A 5 6.38 12.53 11.23
C VAL A 5 7.69 13.15 10.73
N TYR A 6 7.87 13.23 9.41
CA TYR A 6 9.08 13.73 8.77
C TYR A 6 9.00 15.21 8.42
N ASN A 7 7.87 15.88 8.69
CA ASN A 7 7.61 17.27 8.29
C ASN A 7 7.80 17.51 6.79
N ILE A 8 7.52 16.51 5.96
CA ILE A 8 7.61 16.62 4.50
C ILE A 8 6.25 17.04 3.96
N SER A 9 6.18 18.21 3.34
CA SER A 9 4.95 18.65 2.67
C SER A 9 4.77 17.89 1.37
N LEU A 10 3.72 17.07 1.30
CA LEU A 10 3.37 16.32 0.09
C LEU A 10 2.18 16.94 -0.66
N LEU A 11 1.35 17.73 0.02
CA LEU A 11 0.18 18.39 -0.54
C LEU A 11 0.07 19.81 0.03
N THR A 12 -0.43 20.73 -0.80
CA THR A 12 -0.90 22.04 -0.33
C THR A 12 -2.25 21.89 0.40
N PRO A 13 -2.65 22.86 1.25
CA PRO A 13 -3.96 22.82 1.91
C PRO A 13 -5.14 22.67 0.94
N ALA A 14 -5.06 23.32 -0.23
CA ALA A 14 -6.08 23.19 -1.28
C ALA A 14 -6.12 21.77 -1.87
N GLN A 15 -4.96 21.17 -2.14
CA GLN A 15 -4.89 19.77 -2.60
C GLN A 15 -5.40 18.81 -1.53
N THR A 16 -5.07 19.02 -0.25
CA THR A 16 -5.60 18.21 0.85
C THR A 16 -7.12 18.28 0.91
N GLN A 17 -7.70 19.48 0.82
CA GLN A 17 -9.16 19.64 0.84
C GLN A 17 -9.83 18.98 -0.37
N GLN A 18 -9.25 19.14 -1.56
CA GLN A 18 -9.78 18.51 -2.78
C GLN A 18 -9.71 16.98 -2.69
N MET A 19 -8.58 16.44 -2.23
CA MET A 19 -8.37 15.00 -2.10
C MET A 19 -9.35 14.36 -1.11
N ARG A 20 -9.82 15.08 -0.08
CA ARG A 20 -10.90 14.57 0.80
C ARG A 20 -12.21 14.36 0.06
N SER A 21 -12.61 15.30 -0.77
CA SER A 21 -13.82 15.18 -1.61
C SER A 21 -13.65 14.06 -2.63
N ASP A 22 -12.48 13.99 -3.27
CA ASP A 22 -12.17 12.97 -4.25
C ASP A 22 -12.13 11.56 -3.64
N ALA A 23 -11.65 11.43 -2.40
CA ALA A 23 -11.62 10.15 -1.70
C ALA A 23 -13.02 9.56 -1.51
N ALA A 24 -14.03 10.38 -1.19
CA ALA A 24 -15.40 9.91 -1.08
C ALA A 24 -15.93 9.34 -2.41
N GLU A 25 -15.63 9.99 -3.52
CA GLU A 25 -15.98 9.52 -4.86
C GLU A 25 -15.26 8.22 -5.21
N CYS A 26 -13.94 8.14 -5.00
CA CYS A 26 -13.17 6.94 -5.34
C CYS A 26 -13.57 5.73 -4.46
N VAL A 27 -13.90 5.96 -3.19
CA VAL A 27 -14.44 4.92 -2.30
C VAL A 27 -15.78 4.40 -2.79
N ASP A 28 -16.69 5.29 -3.21
CA ASP A 28 -17.99 4.89 -3.78
C ASP A 28 -17.84 4.07 -5.07
N LEU A 29 -16.93 4.48 -5.97
CA LEU A 29 -16.62 3.70 -7.17
C LEU A 29 -16.04 2.32 -6.84
N THR A 30 -15.12 2.25 -5.89
CA THR A 30 -14.53 0.99 -5.43
C THR A 30 -15.61 0.06 -4.88
N HIS A 31 -16.48 0.58 -4.02
CA HIS A 31 -17.58 -0.19 -3.47
C HIS A 31 -18.57 -0.68 -4.54
N LYS A 32 -18.88 0.15 -5.55
CA LYS A 32 -19.71 -0.27 -6.70
C LYS A 32 -19.05 -1.38 -7.51
N CYS A 33 -17.75 -1.32 -7.73
CA CYS A 33 -17.01 -2.42 -8.37
C CYS A 33 -17.10 -3.71 -7.55
N GLN A 34 -16.96 -3.63 -6.23
CA GLN A 34 -17.07 -4.80 -5.35
C GLN A 34 -18.47 -5.43 -5.38
N LEU A 35 -19.52 -4.61 -5.47
CA LEU A 35 -20.90 -5.08 -5.55
C LEU A 35 -21.28 -5.67 -6.92
N ASP A 36 -20.69 -5.15 -8.00
CA ASP A 36 -20.93 -5.58 -9.38
C ASP A 36 -19.61 -5.88 -10.08
N ASN A 37 -18.91 -6.91 -9.59
CA ASN A 37 -17.56 -7.27 -10.05
C ASN A 37 -17.50 -7.79 -11.50
N ALA A 38 -18.65 -8.07 -12.12
CA ALA A 38 -18.75 -8.37 -13.54
C ALA A 38 -18.66 -7.10 -14.41
N ASN A 39 -18.90 -5.93 -13.82
CA ASN A 39 -18.87 -4.64 -14.50
C ASN A 39 -17.47 -4.03 -14.47
N LEU A 40 -16.60 -4.56 -15.32
CA LEU A 40 -15.20 -4.16 -15.43
C LEU A 40 -15.01 -2.66 -15.72
N SER A 41 -15.99 -1.98 -16.32
CA SER A 41 -15.93 -0.53 -16.52
C SER A 41 -15.91 0.23 -15.19
N ILE A 42 -16.77 -0.15 -14.24
CA ILE A 42 -16.82 0.51 -12.92
C ILE A 42 -15.52 0.25 -12.16
N CYS A 43 -14.97 -0.96 -12.25
CA CYS A 43 -13.69 -1.30 -11.63
C CYS A 43 -12.53 -0.51 -12.23
N SER A 44 -12.50 -0.35 -13.56
CA SER A 44 -11.53 0.51 -14.24
C SER A 44 -11.70 1.98 -13.84
N ASP A 45 -12.94 2.47 -13.66
CA ASP A 45 -13.22 3.83 -13.21
C ASP A 45 -12.75 4.05 -11.76
N ALA A 46 -12.98 3.08 -10.87
CA ALA A 46 -12.50 3.11 -9.49
C ALA A 46 -10.97 3.21 -9.44
N GLN A 47 -10.28 2.35 -10.19
CA GLN A 47 -8.82 2.36 -10.27
C GLN A 47 -8.27 3.64 -10.91
N GLY A 48 -8.95 4.15 -11.94
CA GLY A 48 -8.65 5.44 -12.57
C GLY A 48 -8.80 6.60 -11.58
N CYS A 49 -9.88 6.61 -10.80
CA CYS A 49 -10.13 7.60 -9.75
C CYS A 49 -9.01 7.60 -8.72
N TRP A 50 -8.67 6.44 -8.15
CA TRP A 50 -7.58 6.30 -7.18
C TRP A 50 -6.25 6.82 -7.75
N LYS A 51 -5.87 6.38 -8.96
CA LYS A 51 -4.62 6.78 -9.59
C LYS A 51 -4.56 8.30 -9.82
N GLN A 52 -5.61 8.88 -10.40
CA GLN A 52 -5.61 10.27 -10.83
C GLN A 52 -5.85 11.26 -9.70
N LYS A 53 -6.73 10.92 -8.76
CA LYS A 53 -7.18 11.86 -7.72
C LYS A 53 -6.52 11.64 -6.37
N LEU A 54 -6.06 10.42 -6.07
CA LEU A 54 -5.45 10.11 -4.78
C LEU A 54 -3.94 9.97 -4.87
N ILE A 55 -3.39 9.37 -5.94
CA ILE A 55 -1.94 9.18 -6.08
C ILE A 55 -1.26 10.34 -6.79
N ALA A 56 -1.73 10.75 -7.96
CA ALA A 56 -1.07 11.78 -8.77
C ALA A 56 -0.81 13.11 -8.01
N PRO A 57 -1.70 13.61 -7.12
CA PRO A 57 -1.40 14.83 -6.37
C PRO A 57 -0.21 14.68 -5.41
N PHE A 58 0.02 13.49 -4.85
CA PHE A 58 1.21 13.23 -4.04
C PHE A 58 2.47 13.12 -4.91
N GLU A 59 2.38 12.50 -6.09
CA GLU A 59 3.52 12.39 -7.01
C GLU A 59 4.01 13.77 -7.49
N ALA A 60 3.12 14.77 -7.54
CA ALA A 60 3.48 16.15 -7.86
C ALA A 60 4.49 16.77 -6.87
N ALA A 61 4.64 16.21 -5.66
CA ALA A 61 5.66 16.63 -4.69
C ALA A 61 7.08 16.11 -5.04
N GLN A 62 7.23 15.30 -6.10
CA GLN A 62 8.50 14.73 -6.57
C GLN A 62 9.28 13.96 -5.50
N ARG A 63 8.56 13.38 -4.54
CA ARG A 63 9.11 12.46 -3.54
C ARG A 63 8.98 11.02 -4.04
N ASN A 64 9.86 10.15 -3.56
CA ASN A 64 9.77 8.73 -3.86
C ASN A 64 8.52 8.16 -3.18
N ARG A 65 7.61 7.60 -3.99
CA ARG A 65 6.34 7.04 -3.51
C ARG A 65 6.51 5.83 -2.58
N TYR A 66 7.68 5.20 -2.57
CA TYR A 66 8.04 4.09 -1.68
C TYR A 66 8.85 4.53 -0.45
N ASP A 67 9.38 5.77 -0.44
CA ASP A 67 10.02 6.39 0.70
C ASP A 67 9.95 7.91 0.56
N ILE A 68 8.99 8.53 1.24
CA ILE A 68 8.77 9.98 1.11
C ILE A 68 9.96 10.81 1.56
N ARG A 69 10.95 10.24 2.27
CA ARG A 69 12.18 10.93 2.69
C ARG A 69 13.17 11.11 1.53
N GLN A 70 13.03 10.35 0.46
CA GLN A 70 13.87 10.39 -0.73
C GLN A 70 13.20 11.16 -1.89
N PRO A 71 13.97 11.79 -2.78
CA PRO A 71 13.46 12.28 -4.05
C PRO A 71 13.15 11.12 -5.01
N CYS A 72 12.18 11.30 -5.91
CA CYS A 72 12.03 10.43 -7.08
C CYS A 72 12.70 11.09 -8.29
N HIS A 73 13.74 10.46 -8.82
CA HIS A 73 14.45 10.96 -9.99
C HIS A 73 13.74 10.54 -11.28
N SER A 74 13.62 11.46 -12.24
CA SER A 74 13.01 11.19 -13.55
C SER A 74 13.71 10.09 -14.34
N ASP A 75 15.02 9.91 -14.10
CA ASP A 75 15.83 8.87 -14.73
C ASP A 75 15.42 7.47 -14.27
N PHE A 76 14.71 7.38 -13.13
CA PHE A 76 14.26 6.14 -12.51
C PHE A 76 12.73 6.19 -12.33
N PRO A 77 11.93 5.77 -13.33
CA PRO A 77 10.47 5.88 -13.30
C PRO A 77 9.80 5.07 -12.16
N LEU A 78 10.52 4.09 -11.59
CA LEU A 78 10.13 3.34 -10.39
C LEU A 78 10.72 3.91 -9.09
N CYS A 79 11.24 5.13 -9.15
CA CYS A 79 11.94 5.84 -8.08
C CYS A 79 13.15 5.09 -7.48
N ASN A 80 13.65 4.07 -8.17
CA ASN A 80 14.78 3.25 -7.74
C ASN A 80 15.68 2.91 -8.93
N ASN A 81 16.98 2.85 -8.69
CA ASN A 81 17.96 2.45 -9.71
C ASN A 81 18.14 0.92 -9.68
N PHE A 82 17.74 0.26 -10.78
CA PHE A 82 17.85 -1.18 -10.95
C PHE A 82 19.02 -1.61 -11.84
N SER A 83 19.90 -0.68 -12.25
CA SER A 83 20.99 -0.96 -13.20
C SER A 83 21.90 -2.10 -12.75
N ASP A 84 22.23 -2.18 -11.46
CA ASP A 84 23.06 -3.26 -10.92
C ASP A 84 22.33 -4.61 -10.92
N ILE A 85 21.01 -4.59 -10.69
CA ILE A 85 20.15 -5.77 -10.74
C ILE A 85 20.05 -6.28 -12.19
N HIS A 86 19.85 -5.38 -13.15
CA HIS A 86 19.85 -5.70 -14.58
C HIS A 86 21.20 -6.30 -14.98
N ALA A 87 22.30 -5.63 -14.65
CA ALA A 87 23.64 -6.10 -14.99
C ALA A 87 23.94 -7.50 -14.43
N TYR A 88 23.44 -7.79 -13.22
CA TYR A 88 23.60 -9.10 -12.60
C TYR A 88 22.71 -10.16 -13.26
N LEU A 89 21.39 -9.93 -13.30
CA LEU A 89 20.39 -10.91 -13.77
C LEU A 89 20.49 -11.19 -15.27
N ASP A 90 20.92 -10.21 -16.07
CA ASP A 90 21.15 -10.39 -17.51
C ASP A 90 22.55 -10.88 -17.86
N SER A 91 23.45 -11.04 -16.88
CA SER A 91 24.77 -11.58 -17.17
C SER A 91 24.67 -13.01 -17.71
N PRO A 92 25.44 -13.38 -18.75
CA PRO A 92 25.38 -14.73 -19.33
C PRO A 92 25.61 -15.84 -18.31
N ARG A 93 26.53 -15.61 -17.37
CA ARG A 93 26.84 -16.55 -16.29
C ARG A 93 25.64 -16.80 -15.37
N VAL A 94 24.94 -15.74 -14.94
CA VAL A 94 23.78 -15.90 -14.05
C VAL A 94 22.63 -16.57 -14.79
N ARG A 95 22.38 -16.18 -16.05
CA ARG A 95 21.33 -16.80 -16.88
C ARG A 95 21.59 -18.28 -17.15
N GLU A 96 22.83 -18.66 -17.47
CA GLU A 96 23.22 -20.06 -17.64
C GLU A 96 23.05 -20.85 -16.34
N MET A 97 23.52 -20.30 -15.21
CA MET A 97 23.38 -20.97 -13.91
C MET A 97 21.92 -21.17 -13.49
N LEU A 98 21.03 -20.23 -13.82
CA LEU A 98 19.60 -20.31 -13.53
C LEU A 98 18.80 -21.06 -14.61
N LEU A 99 19.47 -21.57 -15.66
CA LEU A 99 18.86 -22.25 -16.79
C LEU A 99 17.77 -21.41 -17.48
N VAL A 100 17.99 -20.10 -17.58
CA VAL A 100 17.09 -19.18 -18.28
C VAL A 100 17.19 -19.46 -19.78
N ASP A 101 16.04 -19.69 -20.42
CA ASP A 101 15.96 -19.88 -21.86
C ASP A 101 16.61 -18.70 -22.61
N SER A 102 17.48 -19.02 -23.57
CA SER A 102 18.20 -18.03 -24.38
C SER A 102 17.28 -17.22 -25.29
N GLU A 103 16.08 -17.73 -25.59
CA GLU A 103 15.07 -17.03 -26.39
C GLU A 103 14.33 -15.94 -25.60
N LEU A 104 14.43 -15.94 -24.26
CA LEU A 104 13.81 -14.92 -23.43
C LEU A 104 14.62 -13.63 -23.44
N GLY A 105 13.92 -12.50 -23.51
CA GLY A 105 14.51 -11.16 -23.48
C GLY A 105 15.24 -10.80 -22.17
N PRO A 106 15.65 -9.53 -22.03
CA PRO A 106 16.25 -9.03 -20.80
C PRO A 106 15.28 -9.16 -19.62
N TRP A 107 15.82 -9.27 -18.42
CA TRP A 107 15.05 -9.24 -17.19
C TRP A 107 14.35 -7.89 -17.03
N LEU A 108 13.12 -7.91 -16.53
CA LEU A 108 12.30 -6.73 -16.29
C LEU A 108 11.74 -6.79 -14.86
N GLU A 109 11.69 -5.65 -14.17
CA GLU A 109 11.09 -5.52 -12.84
C GLU A 109 9.59 -5.74 -12.87
N ILE A 110 8.94 -5.28 -13.94
CA ILE A 110 7.49 -5.26 -14.10
C ILE A 110 7.15 -5.70 -15.52
N ASN A 111 6.33 -6.75 -15.63
CA ASN A 111 5.67 -7.09 -16.88
C ASN A 111 4.41 -6.23 -17.04
N LYS A 112 4.40 -5.35 -18.04
CA LYS A 112 3.29 -4.42 -18.28
C LYS A 112 2.00 -5.12 -18.68
N ASP A 113 2.08 -6.20 -19.46
CA ASP A 113 0.89 -6.94 -19.91
C ASP A 113 0.18 -7.59 -18.73
N VAL A 114 0.94 -8.17 -17.80
CA VAL A 114 0.39 -8.71 -16.55
C VAL A 114 -0.23 -7.59 -15.72
N PHE A 115 0.48 -6.47 -15.52
CA PHE A 115 -0.05 -5.32 -14.79
C PHE A 115 -1.37 -4.79 -15.39
N GLU A 116 -1.42 -4.61 -16.71
CA GLU A 116 -2.60 -4.13 -17.42
C GLU A 116 -3.75 -5.14 -17.35
N THR A 117 -3.46 -6.44 -17.37
CA THR A 117 -4.48 -7.48 -17.21
C THR A 117 -5.16 -7.36 -15.85
N PHE A 118 -4.39 -7.30 -14.76
CA PHE A 118 -4.92 -7.12 -13.39
C PHE A 118 -5.68 -5.78 -13.20
N VAL A 119 -5.32 -4.73 -13.94
CA VAL A 119 -6.07 -3.48 -13.89
C VAL A 119 -7.41 -3.61 -14.62
N THR A 120 -7.42 -4.28 -15.77
CA THR A 120 -8.58 -4.35 -16.66
C THR A 120 -9.57 -5.45 -16.31
N ASP A 121 -9.15 -6.47 -15.56
CA ASP A 121 -10.03 -7.50 -15.00
C ASP A 121 -10.69 -7.07 -13.67
N GLY A 122 -10.35 -5.88 -13.17
CA GLY A 122 -10.96 -5.28 -11.99
C GLY A 122 -10.36 -5.73 -10.65
N ASP A 123 -9.33 -6.59 -10.67
CA ASP A 123 -8.73 -7.20 -9.47
C ASP A 123 -8.36 -6.18 -8.38
N TRP A 124 -7.84 -5.02 -8.79
CA TRP A 124 -7.38 -3.96 -7.88
C TRP A 124 -8.43 -3.45 -6.88
N SER A 125 -9.71 -3.54 -7.23
CA SER A 125 -10.80 -3.01 -6.42
C SER A 125 -11.50 -4.08 -5.58
N MET A 126 -11.10 -5.35 -5.67
CA MET A 126 -11.76 -6.46 -4.98
C MET A 126 -11.48 -6.48 -3.47
N SER A 127 -12.45 -6.97 -2.69
CA SER A 127 -12.38 -7.07 -1.22
C SER A 127 -11.63 -8.33 -0.75
N TYR A 128 -10.32 -8.38 -1.00
CA TYR A 128 -9.47 -9.50 -0.59
C TYR A 128 -9.13 -9.53 0.90
N ASP A 129 -9.37 -8.42 1.59
CA ASP A 129 -9.20 -8.32 3.03
C ASP A 129 -10.09 -9.33 3.79
N THR A 130 -11.26 -9.69 3.23
CA THR A 130 -12.18 -10.67 3.83
C THR A 130 -11.54 -12.05 4.06
N TYR A 131 -10.59 -12.47 3.21
CA TYR A 131 -9.87 -13.72 3.39
C TYR A 131 -8.97 -13.72 4.63
N ILE A 132 -8.56 -12.56 5.14
CA ILE A 132 -7.80 -12.48 6.39
C ILE A 132 -8.68 -12.94 7.56
N ALA A 133 -9.97 -12.63 7.56
CA ALA A 133 -10.89 -13.10 8.59
C ALA A 133 -10.98 -14.64 8.59
N ASP A 134 -11.06 -15.27 7.43
CA ASP A 134 -11.08 -16.73 7.30
C ASP A 134 -9.79 -17.36 7.86
N LEU A 135 -8.62 -16.81 7.53
CA LEU A 135 -7.34 -17.29 8.04
C LEU A 135 -7.27 -17.19 9.57
N LEU A 136 -7.76 -16.09 10.14
CA LEU A 136 -7.78 -15.88 11.59
C LEU A 136 -8.75 -16.84 12.29
N ASN A 137 -9.93 -17.08 11.69
CA ASN A 137 -10.92 -18.06 12.19
C ASN A 137 -10.36 -19.49 12.21
N ASP A 138 -9.48 -19.82 11.28
CA ASP A 138 -8.75 -21.10 11.22
C ASP A 138 -7.55 -21.17 12.20
N GLY A 139 -7.34 -20.12 13.01
CA GLY A 139 -6.28 -20.06 14.02
C GLY A 139 -4.89 -19.76 13.46
N LEU A 140 -4.80 -19.26 12.22
CA LEU A 140 -3.53 -18.81 11.65
C LEU A 140 -3.13 -17.46 12.24
N ARG A 141 -1.84 -17.30 12.51
CA ARG A 141 -1.29 -16.01 12.96
C ARG A 141 -0.93 -15.15 11.76
N VAL A 142 -1.48 -13.95 11.71
CA VAL A 142 -1.23 -12.96 10.65
C VAL A 142 -0.42 -11.80 11.23
N LEU A 143 0.60 -11.34 10.49
CA LEU A 143 1.37 -10.14 10.79
C LEU A 143 1.21 -9.15 9.65
N ILE A 144 0.58 -8.01 9.92
CA ILE A 144 0.56 -6.86 9.01
C ILE A 144 1.62 -5.87 9.51
N TYR A 145 2.59 -5.56 8.67
CA TYR A 145 3.65 -4.60 8.99
C TYR A 145 3.76 -3.57 7.87
N ALA A 146 3.99 -2.31 8.24
CA ALA A 146 4.11 -1.21 7.30
C ALA A 146 5.21 -0.24 7.74
N GLY A 147 5.99 0.25 6.79
CA GLY A 147 6.96 1.31 7.02
C GLY A 147 6.24 2.66 7.14
N ASP A 148 6.67 3.50 8.09
CA ASP A 148 6.06 4.80 8.35
C ASP A 148 6.34 5.88 7.27
N ALA A 149 7.25 5.59 6.33
CA ALA A 149 7.66 6.47 5.24
C ALA A 149 7.11 6.06 3.86
N ASP A 150 6.38 4.94 3.74
CA ASP A 150 5.78 4.53 2.48
C ASP A 150 4.47 5.30 2.22
N LEU A 151 4.31 5.82 1.01
CA LEU A 151 3.10 6.50 0.58
C LEU A 151 2.11 5.52 -0.07
N MET A 152 2.60 4.59 -0.90
CA MET A 152 1.75 3.72 -1.72
C MET A 152 0.95 2.74 -0.86
N CYS A 153 1.60 2.07 0.07
CA CYS A 153 0.98 1.14 1.03
C CYS A 153 1.17 1.64 2.46
N ASN A 154 0.77 2.89 2.70
CA ASN A 154 1.08 3.60 3.92
C ASN A 154 0.56 2.92 5.21
N TRP A 155 1.28 3.17 6.31
CA TRP A 155 0.97 2.56 7.61
C TRP A 155 -0.39 3.00 8.20
N ILE A 156 -0.85 4.23 7.91
CA ILE A 156 -2.13 4.74 8.40
C ILE A 156 -3.29 3.95 7.78
N GLY A 157 -3.23 3.71 6.46
CA GLY A 157 -4.21 2.88 5.75
C GLY A 157 -4.19 1.43 6.26
N ASN A 158 -3.01 0.85 6.42
CA ASN A 158 -2.85 -0.51 6.95
C ASN A 158 -3.41 -0.66 8.37
N ARG A 159 -3.15 0.33 9.22
CA ARG A 159 -3.71 0.39 10.57
C ARG A 159 -5.24 0.50 10.55
N ALA A 160 -5.78 1.41 9.74
CA ALA A 160 -7.22 1.65 9.71
C ALA A 160 -8.03 0.40 9.33
N TRP A 161 -7.62 -0.34 8.28
CA TRP A 161 -8.37 -1.54 7.88
C TRP A 161 -8.21 -2.69 8.89
N THR A 162 -7.03 -2.85 9.50
CA THR A 162 -6.80 -3.90 10.52
C THR A 162 -7.54 -3.63 11.82
N GLU A 163 -7.69 -2.36 12.22
CA GLU A 163 -8.48 -1.97 13.40
C GLU A 163 -9.98 -2.25 13.23
N LEU A 164 -10.52 -2.14 12.00
CA LEU A 164 -11.93 -2.48 11.73
C LEU A 164 -12.22 -3.96 12.01
N TYR A 165 -11.30 -4.86 11.64
CA TYR A 165 -11.44 -6.30 11.93
C TYR A 165 -11.39 -6.63 13.42
N HIS A 166 -10.73 -5.80 14.24
CA HIS A 166 -10.73 -5.98 15.69
C HIS A 166 -12.09 -5.70 16.34
N GLN A 167 -12.86 -4.77 15.76
CA GLN A 167 -14.13 -4.32 16.34
C GLN A 167 -15.29 -5.29 16.03
N GLU A 168 -15.07 -6.33 15.21
CA GLU A 168 -16.10 -7.30 14.89
C GLU A 168 -16.36 -8.27 16.06
N PRO A 169 -17.60 -8.34 16.59
CA PRO A 169 -17.94 -9.14 17.78
C PRO A 169 -17.67 -10.64 17.67
N GLN A 170 -17.55 -11.16 16.43
CA GLN A 170 -17.33 -12.58 16.14
C GLN A 170 -15.83 -12.93 16.05
N MET A 171 -14.96 -11.93 15.95
CA MET A 171 -13.52 -12.07 15.75
C MET A 171 -12.78 -11.69 17.04
N HIS A 172 -12.88 -12.58 18.05
CA HIS A 172 -12.12 -12.48 19.29
C HIS A 172 -10.63 -12.79 19.07
N HIS A 173 -9.96 -12.03 18.19
CA HIS A 173 -8.52 -12.12 18.00
C HIS A 173 -7.83 -11.10 18.89
N THR A 174 -6.91 -11.60 19.72
CA THR A 174 -6.12 -10.78 20.63
C THR A 174 -5.06 -10.05 19.82
N PHE A 175 -5.24 -8.75 19.59
CA PHE A 175 -4.14 -7.88 19.18
C PHE A 175 -3.16 -7.80 20.35
N SER A 176 -1.87 -7.99 20.10
CA SER A 176 -0.85 -7.79 21.13
C SER A 176 -0.77 -6.29 21.44
N PRO A 177 -0.97 -5.83 22.68
CA PRO A 177 -0.98 -4.39 22.94
C PRO A 177 0.40 -3.75 22.75
N GLY A 178 0.44 -2.63 22.02
CA GLY A 178 1.03 -1.36 22.48
C GLY A 178 2.51 -1.32 22.80
N THR A 179 3.26 -2.37 22.48
CA THR A 179 4.66 -2.44 22.86
C THR A 179 5.50 -1.83 21.76
N THR A 180 6.36 -0.89 22.16
CA THR A 180 7.49 -0.49 21.33
C THR A 180 8.27 -1.74 20.93
N THR A 181 8.32 -2.03 19.64
CA THR A 181 9.08 -3.19 19.18
C THR A 181 10.55 -2.83 19.23
N ARG A 182 11.36 -3.76 19.74
CA ARG A 182 12.81 -3.66 19.69
C ARG A 182 13.34 -4.65 18.68
N ASN A 183 14.27 -4.20 17.84
CA ASN A 183 15.04 -5.12 17.02
C ASN A 183 15.81 -6.07 17.94
N HIS A 184 15.67 -7.37 17.68
CA HIS A 184 16.22 -8.42 18.52
C HIS A 184 17.76 -8.41 18.56
N HIS A 185 18.41 -7.90 17.51
CA HIS A 185 19.86 -7.81 17.40
C HIS A 185 20.43 -6.51 17.99
N THR A 186 19.78 -5.37 17.76
CA THR A 186 20.31 -4.06 18.16
C THR A 186 19.71 -3.50 19.45
N LEU A 187 18.61 -4.09 19.93
CA LEU A 187 17.79 -3.60 21.06
C LEU A 187 17.27 -2.16 20.88
N THR A 188 17.38 -1.61 19.68
CA THR A 188 16.82 -0.29 19.35
C THR A 188 15.32 -0.43 19.10
N THR A 189 14.56 0.60 19.47
CA THR A 189 13.18 0.77 19.05
C THR A 189 13.10 0.77 17.52
N CYS A 190 12.22 -0.06 16.95
CA CYS A 190 12.07 -0.23 15.51
C CYS A 190 10.63 -0.10 15.02
N GLY A 191 9.68 0.19 15.92
CA GLY A 191 8.30 0.43 15.57
C GLY A 191 7.40 0.40 16.79
N MET A 192 6.10 0.43 16.53
CA MET A 192 5.05 0.24 17.51
C MET A 192 4.17 -0.91 17.06
N ILE A 193 3.73 -1.74 18.01
CA ILE A 193 2.52 -2.52 17.82
C ILE A 193 1.38 -1.61 18.24
N ASP A 194 0.48 -1.29 17.32
CA ASP A 194 -0.66 -0.45 17.65
C ASP A 194 -1.55 -1.14 18.70
N GLU A 195 -1.99 -0.39 19.70
CA GLU A 195 -3.07 -0.85 20.57
C GLU A 195 -4.39 -0.76 19.83
N PRO A 196 -5.32 -1.71 20.06
CA PRO A 196 -6.67 -1.53 19.58
C PRO A 196 -7.25 -0.23 20.16
N LEU A 197 -7.90 0.57 19.30
CA LEU A 197 -8.58 1.79 19.72
C LEU A 197 -9.58 1.47 20.83
N ASP A 198 -9.38 2.07 22.00
CA ASP A 198 -10.34 2.03 23.10
C ASP A 198 -11.62 2.77 22.68
N ALA A 199 -12.68 2.02 22.38
CA ALA A 199 -13.99 2.54 22.00
C ALA A 199 -14.65 3.42 23.08
N SER A 200 -14.07 3.53 24.29
CA SER A 200 -14.52 4.43 25.35
C SER A 200 -13.84 5.80 25.36
N ARG A 201 -12.82 6.02 24.49
CA ARG A 201 -12.11 7.30 24.40
C ARG A 201 -12.82 8.25 23.42
N PRO A 202 -13.20 9.47 23.82
CA PRO A 202 -13.81 10.43 22.90
C PRO A 202 -12.81 10.76 21.78
N THR A 203 -13.24 10.62 20.52
CA THR A 203 -12.52 11.20 19.38
C THR A 203 -12.63 12.71 19.52
N THR A 204 -11.63 13.35 20.12
CA THR A 204 -11.46 14.78 19.98
C THR A 204 -11.05 15.03 18.53
N ASP A 205 -11.99 15.57 17.76
CA ASP A 205 -11.75 16.14 16.44
C ASP A 205 -10.52 17.06 16.47
N GLU A 206 -9.37 16.59 15.99
CA GLU A 206 -8.27 17.44 15.48
C GLU A 206 -7.10 16.71 14.77
N GLU A 207 -7.23 15.44 14.37
CA GLU A 207 -6.20 14.76 13.55
C GLU A 207 -6.78 13.90 12.42
N MET A 208 -7.62 14.49 11.56
CA MET A 208 -8.02 13.87 10.28
C MET A 208 -7.66 14.76 9.11
#